data_AF-A0A3D0UX51-F1
#
_entry.id   AF-A0A3D0UX51-F1
#
_cell.length_a   1.000
_cell.length_b   1.000
_cell.length_c   1.000
_cell.angle_alpha   90.00
_cell.angle_beta   90.00
_cell.angle_gamma   90.00
#
_symmetry.space_group_name_H-M   'P 1'
#
loop_
_entity.id
_entity.type
_entity.pdbx_description
1 polymer ?
#
loop_
_entity_poly.entity_id
_entity_poly.type
_entity_poly.pdbx_seq_one_letter_code
_entity_poly.pdbx_strand_id
1 'polypeptide(L)'
;MFAFLEILDKLFKKLHLPTKNIEIMDIKNINDLEHIDMLLDNIDKDVMDKNETTIGENNTKVANKKEEKKMTIEYFGTDLTKEVQDGMIDPIIGRESEINQIIYTLLRKNKNNPLLIGEAGVGKTAVVEGLAQKIARNEVPEKLKNKRIFLLDMGTLVAGTKYR
;
A
#
# COMPACT_ATOMS: atom_id res chain seq x y z
N MET A 1 -12.65 -5.95 -13.95
CA MET A 1 -11.24 -5.48 -14.09
C MET A 1 -11.14 -3.96 -14.33
N PHE A 2 -12.02 -3.34 -15.13
CA PHE A 2 -12.05 -1.87 -15.37
C PHE A 2 -12.17 -0.99 -14.11
N ALA A 3 -12.93 -1.41 -13.10
CA ALA A 3 -13.11 -0.65 -11.86
C ALA A 3 -11.80 -0.45 -11.07
N PHE A 4 -10.91 -1.44 -11.07
CA PHE A 4 -9.64 -1.38 -10.33
C PHE A 4 -8.69 -0.33 -10.93
N LEU A 5 -8.66 -0.22 -12.26
CA LEU A 5 -7.85 0.76 -12.99
C LEU A 5 -8.37 2.19 -12.79
N GLU A 6 -9.70 2.40 -12.79
CA GLU A 6 -10.28 3.72 -12.46
C GLU A 6 -10.03 4.14 -11.01
N ILE A 7 -10.09 3.19 -10.07
CA ILE A 7 -9.78 3.45 -8.66
C ILE A 7 -8.31 3.87 -8.52
N LEU A 8 -7.38 3.15 -9.17
CA LEU A 8 -5.96 3.50 -9.18
C LEU A 8 -5.71 4.90 -9.76
N ASP A 9 -6.33 5.24 -10.90
CA ASP A 9 -6.15 6.56 -11.53
C ASP A 9 -6.72 7.70 -10.66
N LYS A 10 -7.86 7.49 -9.99
CA LYS A 10 -8.42 8.42 -8.99
C LYS A 10 -7.51 8.53 -7.76
N LEU A 11 -6.91 7.44 -7.30
CA LEU A 11 -6.02 7.41 -6.15
C LEU A 11 -4.74 8.23 -6.41
N PHE A 12 -4.10 8.01 -7.57
CA PHE A 12 -2.86 8.70 -7.93
C PHE A 12 -3.07 10.21 -8.10
N LYS A 13 -4.20 10.63 -8.66
CA LYS A 13 -4.59 12.05 -8.75
C LYS A 13 -4.82 12.69 -7.38
N LYS A 14 -5.50 11.99 -6.46
CA LYS A 14 -5.81 12.51 -5.12
C LYS A 14 -4.57 12.63 -4.23
N LEU A 15 -3.59 11.76 -4.43
CA LEU A 15 -2.34 11.73 -3.68
C LEU A 15 -1.20 12.56 -4.33
N HIS A 16 -1.46 13.29 -5.43
CA HIS A 16 -0.47 14.10 -6.15
C HIS A 16 0.80 13.31 -6.56
N LEU A 17 0.65 12.03 -6.92
CA LEU A 17 1.76 11.26 -7.49
C LEU A 17 1.87 11.51 -9.00
N PRO A 18 3.09 11.51 -9.57
CA PRO A 18 3.28 11.73 -11.01
C PRO A 18 2.72 10.55 -11.83
N THR A 19 1.52 10.72 -12.39
CA THR A 19 0.90 9.78 -13.33
C THR A 19 1.56 9.91 -14.71
N LYS A 20 2.57 9.08 -14.99
CA LYS A 20 3.10 8.94 -16.36
C LYS A 20 3.15 7.47 -16.75
N ASN A 21 2.22 7.10 -17.64
CA ASN A 21 2.18 5.90 -18.49
C ASN A 21 1.70 4.60 -17.83
N ILE A 22 0.38 4.50 -17.60
CA ILE A 22 -0.32 3.22 -17.58
C ILE A 22 -1.15 3.17 -18.86
N GLU A 23 -0.64 2.50 -19.90
CA GLU A 23 -1.45 2.16 -21.08
C GLU A 23 -2.37 1.00 -20.69
N ILE A 24 -3.68 1.20 -20.84
CA ILE A 24 -4.75 0.25 -20.51
C ILE A 24 -4.86 -0.77 -21.65
N MET A 25 -4.82 -2.07 -21.32
CA MET A 25 -5.12 -3.16 -22.24
C MET A 25 -6.50 -3.73 -21.89
N ASP A 26 -7.46 -3.60 -22.80
CA ASP A 26 -8.87 -3.97 -22.61
C ASP A 26 -9.08 -5.49 -22.54
N ILE A 27 -9.59 -5.98 -21.40
CA ILE A 27 -10.21 -7.32 -21.32
C ILE A 27 -11.59 -7.17 -20.68
N LYS A 28 -12.62 -7.45 -21.48
CA LYS A 28 -14.04 -7.35 -21.11
C LYS A 28 -14.49 -8.54 -20.25
N ASN A 29 -15.44 -8.23 -19.38
CA ASN A 29 -16.37 -9.10 -18.65
C ASN A 29 -15.86 -9.86 -17.41
N ILE A 30 -16.56 -9.65 -16.29
CA ILE A 30 -17.28 -10.63 -15.47
C ILE A 30 -18.00 -9.81 -14.39
N ASN A 31 -19.32 -9.84 -14.44
CA ASN A 31 -20.24 -9.32 -13.42
C ASN A 31 -20.16 -10.22 -12.18
N ASP A 32 -20.27 -9.63 -10.99
CA ASP A 32 -20.95 -10.14 -9.79
C ASP A 32 -20.61 -9.21 -8.61
N LEU A 33 -21.47 -8.22 -8.36
CA LEU A 33 -21.25 -7.13 -7.38
C LEU A 33 -22.01 -7.33 -6.05
N GLU A 34 -22.86 -8.34 -5.92
CA GLU A 34 -23.78 -8.45 -4.77
C GLU A 34 -23.17 -9.15 -3.54
N HIS A 35 -22.12 -9.95 -3.72
CA HIS A 35 -21.47 -10.67 -2.61
C HIS A 35 -20.51 -9.82 -1.78
N ILE A 36 -20.14 -8.64 -2.26
CA ILE A 36 -19.17 -7.75 -1.58
C ILE A 36 -19.87 -6.97 -0.45
N ASP A 37 -21.13 -6.55 -0.61
CA ASP A 37 -21.83 -5.73 0.39
C ASP A 37 -22.03 -6.45 1.72
N MET A 38 -22.29 -7.76 1.71
CA MET A 38 -22.48 -8.55 2.93
C MET A 38 -21.17 -8.77 3.72
N LEU A 39 -20.01 -8.68 3.05
CA LEU A 39 -18.70 -8.74 3.70
C LEU A 39 -18.29 -7.40 4.31
N LEU A 40 -18.80 -6.28 3.77
CA LEU A 40 -18.47 -4.93 4.22
C LEU A 40 -19.14 -4.56 5.57
N ASP A 41 -20.39 -4.99 5.79
CA ASP A 41 -21.13 -4.66 7.02
C ASP A 41 -20.54 -5.32 8.28
N ASN A 42 -19.83 -6.44 8.14
CA ASN A 42 -19.17 -7.10 9.27
C ASN A 42 -17.86 -6.40 9.68
N ILE A 43 -17.21 -5.69 8.75
CA ILE A 43 -15.95 -4.98 9.01
C ILE A 43 -16.21 -3.68 9.78
N ASP A 44 -17.32 -2.98 9.52
CA ASP A 44 -17.68 -1.74 10.24
C ASP A 44 -17.88 -1.96 11.76
N LYS A 45 -18.32 -3.16 12.17
CA LYS A 45 -18.50 -3.50 13.60
C LYS A 45 -17.19 -3.82 14.30
N ASP A 46 -16.29 -4.57 13.64
CA ASP A 46 -14.99 -4.94 14.21
C ASP A 46 -14.04 -3.73 14.37
N VAL A 47 -14.29 -2.64 13.63
CA VAL A 47 -13.55 -1.37 13.73
C VAL A 47 -13.97 -0.55 14.96
N MET A 48 -15.20 -0.73 15.46
CA MET A 48 -15.69 -0.05 16.67
C MET A 48 -15.13 -0.68 17.95
N ASP A 49 -15.05 -2.02 18.03
CA ASP A 49 -14.64 -2.72 19.25
C ASP A 49 -13.15 -2.57 19.61
N LYS A 50 -12.27 -2.26 18.64
CA LYS A 50 -10.83 -2.09 18.92
C LYS A 50 -10.47 -0.77 19.63
N ASN A 51 -11.42 0.16 19.79
CA ASN A 51 -11.17 1.48 20.35
C ASN A 51 -11.50 1.64 21.84
N GLU A 52 -12.06 0.66 22.55
CA GLU A 52 -12.47 0.85 23.96
C GLU A 52 -11.53 0.29 25.04
N THR A 53 -10.44 -0.45 24.73
CA THR A 53 -9.64 -1.07 25.82
C THR A 53 -8.42 -0.31 26.32
N THR A 54 -8.18 0.93 25.90
CA THR A 54 -7.09 1.74 26.51
C THR A 54 -7.45 3.20 26.63
N ILE A 55 -7.90 3.61 27.82
CA ILE A 55 -7.35 4.70 28.66
C ILE A 55 -8.48 5.19 29.59
N GLY A 56 -8.26 5.00 30.90
CA GLY A 56 -9.16 5.42 31.96
C GLY A 56 -9.32 6.93 32.08
N GLU A 57 -10.50 7.29 32.58
CA GLU A 57 -10.88 8.44 33.40
C GLU A 57 -9.97 9.68 33.34
N ASN A 58 -10.46 10.75 32.69
CA ASN A 58 -10.69 12.05 33.34
C ASN A 58 -11.42 13.03 32.41
N ASN A 59 -12.59 13.47 32.86
CA ASN A 59 -13.46 14.45 32.21
C ASN A 59 -12.85 15.87 32.20
N THR A 60 -12.68 16.46 31.02
CA THR A 60 -13.05 17.87 30.80
C THR A 60 -13.41 18.12 29.34
N LYS A 61 -14.46 18.90 29.17
CA LYS A 61 -15.27 19.05 27.97
C LYS A 61 -14.71 20.10 26.99
N VAL A 62 -14.87 19.77 25.71
CA VAL A 62 -15.17 20.65 24.55
C VAL A 62 -14.03 21.46 23.92
N ALA A 63 -13.63 21.03 22.73
CA ALA A 63 -13.70 21.86 21.52
C ALA A 63 -13.83 20.94 20.28
N ASN A 64 -15.02 20.89 19.70
CA ASN A 64 -15.29 20.25 18.41
C ASN A 64 -14.51 20.97 17.31
N LYS A 65 -13.29 20.52 17.03
CA LYS A 65 -12.64 20.77 15.76
C LYS A 65 -12.84 19.51 14.93
N LYS A 66 -13.79 19.55 13.99
CA LYS A 66 -13.81 18.62 12.85
C LYS A 66 -12.53 18.91 12.05
N GLU A 67 -11.42 18.39 12.52
CA GLU A 67 -10.26 18.23 11.65
C GLU A 67 -10.72 17.25 10.59
N GLU A 68 -10.80 17.71 9.34
CA GLU A 68 -10.86 16.82 8.21
C GLU A 68 -9.71 15.83 8.37
N LYS A 69 -10.02 14.62 8.84
CA LYS A 69 -9.04 13.57 9.14
C LYS A 69 -8.25 13.36 7.86
N LYS A 70 -7.04 13.93 7.82
CA LYS A 70 -6.19 13.93 6.63
C LYS A 70 -5.80 12.47 6.44
N MET A 71 -6.43 11.79 5.49
CA MET A 71 -6.19 10.38 5.25
C MET A 71 -4.81 10.24 4.60
N THR A 72 -3.78 10.11 5.43
CA THR A 72 -2.38 9.99 5.04
C THR A 72 -2.12 8.56 4.52
N ILE A 73 -1.09 8.37 3.70
CA ILE A 73 -0.69 7.05 3.19
C ILE A 73 -0.46 6.01 4.31
N GLU A 74 -0.04 6.47 5.47
CA GLU A 74 0.15 5.69 6.71
C GLU A 74 -1.15 5.10 7.26
N TYR A 75 -2.31 5.67 6.91
CA TYR A 75 -3.61 5.10 7.25
C TYR A 75 -3.99 3.93 6.33
N PHE A 76 -3.48 3.92 5.09
CA PHE A 76 -3.90 2.98 4.05
C PHE A 76 -2.90 1.85 3.81
N GLY A 77 -1.78 1.84 4.52
CA GLY A 77 -0.73 0.89 4.28
C GLY A 77 0.33 0.87 5.36
N THR A 78 1.22 -0.10 5.23
CA THR A 78 2.31 -0.39 6.17
C THR A 78 3.64 0.05 5.58
N ASP A 79 4.49 0.71 6.38
CA ASP A 79 5.84 1.10 5.95
C ASP A 79 6.81 -0.07 6.13
N LEU A 80 7.10 -0.78 5.03
CA LEU A 80 8.02 -1.93 5.03
C LEU A 80 9.47 -1.50 5.34
N THR A 81 9.84 -0.26 5.00
CA THR A 81 11.21 0.23 5.27
C THR A 81 11.41 0.42 6.76
N LYS A 82 10.37 0.89 7.45
CA LYS A 82 10.35 0.99 8.91
C LYS A 82 10.36 -0.38 9.58
N GLU A 83 9.54 -1.33 9.12
CA GLU A 83 9.52 -2.70 9.68
C GLU A 83 10.87 -3.40 9.57
N VAL A 84 11.58 -3.20 8.45
CA VAL A 84 12.97 -3.66 8.29
C VAL A 84 13.91 -3.01 9.31
N GLN A 85 13.79 -1.69 9.52
CA GLN A 85 14.62 -0.96 10.48
C GLN A 85 14.36 -1.41 11.92
N ASP A 86 13.11 -1.73 12.23
CA ASP A 86 12.66 -2.25 13.52
C ASP A 86 13.02 -3.74 13.71
N GLY A 87 13.58 -4.39 12.69
CA GLY A 87 14.01 -5.79 12.74
C GLY A 87 12.87 -6.81 12.67
N MET A 88 11.68 -6.41 12.23
CA MET A 88 10.49 -7.25 12.15
C MET A 88 10.47 -8.19 10.94
N ILE A 89 11.29 -7.89 9.92
CA ILE A 89 11.36 -8.64 8.67
C ILE A 89 12.65 -9.46 8.64
N ASP A 90 12.50 -10.77 8.46
CA ASP A 90 13.61 -11.72 8.36
C ASP A 90 14.52 -11.43 7.16
N PRO A 91 15.84 -11.66 7.26
CA PRO A 91 16.77 -11.42 6.17
C PRO A 91 16.44 -12.28 4.94
N ILE A 92 16.34 -11.64 3.77
CA ILE A 92 16.04 -12.34 2.52
C ILE A 92 17.34 -12.86 1.89
N ILE A 93 17.36 -14.16 1.55
CA ILE A 93 18.54 -14.83 0.98
C ILE A 93 18.22 -15.32 -0.44
N GLY A 94 19.18 -15.16 -1.35
CA GLY A 94 19.13 -15.79 -2.69
C GLY A 94 18.20 -15.11 -3.71
N ARG A 95 17.72 -13.89 -3.44
CA ARG A 95 16.85 -13.10 -4.35
C ARG A 95 17.54 -11.87 -4.96
N GLU A 96 18.87 -11.87 -4.95
CA GLU A 96 19.70 -10.74 -5.37
C GLU A 96 19.45 -10.31 -6.83
N SER A 97 19.30 -11.27 -7.73
CA SER A 97 19.02 -11.01 -9.15
C SER A 97 17.72 -10.23 -9.36
N GLU A 98 16.64 -10.67 -8.71
CA GLU A 98 15.32 -10.08 -8.84
C GLU A 98 15.28 -8.69 -8.18
N ILE A 99 15.88 -8.54 -7.01
CA ILE A 99 16.00 -7.23 -6.32
C ILE A 99 16.75 -6.23 -7.21
N ASN A 100 17.88 -6.65 -7.80
CA ASN A 100 18.65 -5.77 -8.68
C ASN A 100 17.85 -5.40 -9.95
N GLN A 101 17.08 -6.33 -10.52
CA GLN A 101 16.21 -6.04 -11.67
C GLN A 101 15.11 -5.02 -11.33
N ILE A 102 14.54 -5.08 -10.13
CA ILE A 102 13.61 -4.06 -9.64
C ILE A 102 14.30 -2.70 -9.56
N ILE A 103 15.48 -2.63 -8.95
CA ILE A 103 16.28 -1.39 -8.84
C ILE A 103 16.53 -0.80 -10.23
N TYR A 104 17.00 -1.62 -11.18
CA TYR A 104 17.23 -1.16 -12.56
C TYR A 104 15.96 -0.62 -13.22
N THR A 105 14.81 -1.25 -12.97
CA THR A 105 13.53 -0.81 -13.52
C THR A 105 13.09 0.53 -12.93
N LEU A 106 13.18 0.69 -11.61
CA LEU A 106 12.82 1.93 -10.90
C LEU A 106 13.68 3.13 -11.34
N LEU A 107 14.92 2.89 -11.74
CA LEU A 107 15.86 3.93 -12.19
C LEU A 107 15.65 4.38 -13.64
N ARG A 108 14.76 3.72 -14.41
CA ARG A 108 14.45 4.09 -15.79
C ARG A 108 13.73 5.44 -15.86
N LYS A 109 13.90 6.15 -16.97
CA LYS A 109 13.20 7.43 -17.23
C LYS A 109 11.70 7.22 -17.50
N ASN A 110 11.35 6.12 -18.17
CA ASN A 110 9.99 5.78 -18.59
C ASN A 110 9.70 4.32 -18.22
N LYS A 111 8.42 3.98 -17.97
CA LYS A 111 7.97 2.63 -17.60
C LYS A 111 8.78 2.07 -16.42
N ASN A 112 8.90 2.88 -15.37
CA ASN A 112 9.68 2.58 -14.17
C ASN A 112 8.88 1.82 -13.11
N ASN A 113 7.70 1.28 -13.45
CA ASN A 113 6.85 0.51 -12.55
C ASN A 113 7.11 -0.99 -12.76
N PRO A 114 7.87 -1.65 -11.87
CA PRO A 114 8.12 -3.09 -11.97
C PRO A 114 6.84 -3.87 -11.67
N LEU A 115 6.61 -4.95 -12.42
CA LEU A 115 5.54 -5.92 -12.17
C LEU A 115 6.15 -7.29 -11.94
N LEU A 116 5.95 -7.85 -10.75
CA LEU A 116 6.46 -9.18 -10.39
C LEU A 116 5.45 -10.26 -10.80
N ILE A 117 5.87 -11.12 -11.74
CA ILE A 117 5.05 -12.21 -12.29
C ILE A 117 5.64 -13.54 -11.83
N GLY A 118 4.77 -14.53 -11.59
CA GLY A 118 5.14 -15.85 -11.07
C GLY A 118 3.94 -16.57 -10.46
N GLU A 119 4.11 -17.83 -10.10
CA GLU A 119 3.07 -18.64 -9.45
C GLU A 119 2.74 -18.09 -8.05
N ALA A 120 1.63 -18.55 -7.46
CA ALA A 120 1.29 -18.22 -6.09
C ALA A 120 2.32 -18.87 -5.13
N GLY A 121 2.69 -18.16 -4.06
CA GLY A 121 3.59 -18.70 -3.03
C GLY A 121 5.09 -18.66 -3.36
N VAL A 122 5.51 -18.22 -4.55
CA VAL A 122 6.95 -18.15 -4.94
C VAL A 122 7.76 -17.07 -4.20
N GLY A 123 7.12 -16.30 -3.31
CA GLY A 123 7.78 -15.25 -2.53
C GLY A 123 7.96 -13.92 -3.26
N LYS A 124 6.97 -13.49 -4.07
CA LYS A 124 7.01 -12.16 -4.71
C LYS A 124 7.15 -11.02 -3.68
N THR A 125 6.47 -11.16 -2.54
CA THR A 125 6.57 -10.23 -1.41
C THR A 125 7.99 -10.19 -0.84
N ALA A 126 8.63 -11.34 -0.69
CA ALA A 126 10.00 -11.44 -0.19
C ALA A 126 11.01 -10.66 -1.05
N VAL A 127 10.79 -10.55 -2.37
CA VAL A 127 11.65 -9.73 -3.23
C VAL A 127 11.49 -8.24 -2.89
N VAL A 128 10.28 -7.77 -2.57
CA VAL A 128 10.02 -6.37 -2.19
C VAL A 128 10.56 -6.07 -0.79
N GLU A 129 10.41 -7.00 0.15
CA GLU A 129 11.02 -6.94 1.48
C GLU A 129 12.55 -6.88 1.39
N GLY A 130 13.16 -7.69 0.51
CA GLY A 130 14.59 -7.64 0.22
C GLY A 130 15.04 -6.29 -0.35
N LEU A 131 14.22 -5.64 -1.18
CA LEU A 131 14.47 -4.27 -1.62
C LEU A 131 14.42 -3.28 -0.45
N ALA A 132 13.44 -3.41 0.45
CA ALA A 132 13.35 -2.57 1.65
C ALA A 132 14.60 -2.74 2.54
N GLN A 133 15.11 -3.97 2.68
CA GLN A 133 16.38 -4.26 3.36
C GLN A 133 17.56 -3.52 2.74
N LYS A 134 17.70 -3.55 1.41
CA LYS A 134 18.78 -2.81 0.75
C LYS A 134 18.67 -1.31 0.95
N ILE A 135 17.46 -0.75 0.89
CA ILE A 135 17.24 0.69 1.11
C ILE A 135 17.60 1.06 2.55
N ALA A 136 17.14 0.29 3.54
CA ALA A 136 17.44 0.52 4.95
C ALA A 136 18.95 0.45 5.25
N ARG A 137 19.68 -0.46 4.58
CA ARG A 137 21.14 -0.60 4.70
C ARG A 137 21.94 0.38 3.84
N ASN A 138 21.28 1.26 3.07
CA ASN A 138 21.92 2.16 2.10
C ASN A 138 22.70 1.44 0.98
N GLU A 139 22.39 0.17 0.71
CA GLU A 139 22.97 -0.66 -0.36
C GLU A 139 22.24 -0.46 -1.71
N VAL A 140 21.79 0.77 -1.98
CA VAL A 140 21.07 1.14 -3.20
C VAL A 140 21.69 2.38 -3.84
N PRO A 141 21.49 2.58 -5.17
CA PRO A 141 21.95 3.79 -5.84
C PRO A 141 21.34 5.06 -5.24
N GLU A 142 22.05 6.19 -5.35
CA GLU A 142 21.69 7.50 -4.74
C GLU A 142 20.22 7.89 -4.92
N LYS A 143 19.64 7.65 -6.11
CA LYS A 143 18.23 8.00 -6.39
C LYS A 143 17.22 7.27 -5.50
N LEU A 144 17.56 6.09 -5.00
CA LEU A 144 16.71 5.25 -4.16
C LEU A 144 17.07 5.33 -2.67
N LYS A 145 18.16 6.02 -2.30
CA LYS A 145 18.50 6.24 -0.90
C LYS A 145 17.42 7.07 -0.21
N ASN A 146 17.16 6.77 1.06
CA ASN A 146 16.16 7.44 1.91
C ASN A 146 14.73 7.43 1.33
N LYS A 147 14.43 6.54 0.37
CA LYS A 147 13.07 6.30 -0.08
C LYS A 147 12.38 5.35 0.89
N ARG A 148 11.06 5.44 0.97
CA ARG A 148 10.23 4.56 1.79
C ARG A 148 9.40 3.67 0.88
N ILE A 149 9.28 2.41 1.24
CA ILE A 149 8.43 1.42 0.59
C ILE A 149 7.19 1.22 1.45
N PHE A 150 6.03 1.47 0.87
CA PHE A 150 4.74 1.22 1.51
C PHE A 150 4.07 0.01 0.88
N LEU A 151 3.62 -0.92 1.71
CA LEU A 151 2.67 -1.95 1.34
C LEU A 151 1.26 -1.39 1.48
N LEU A 152 0.52 -1.38 0.38
CA LEU A 152 -0.81 -0.79 0.34
C LEU A 152 -1.87 -1.87 0.55
N ASP A 153 -2.76 -1.68 1.53
CA ASP A 153 -3.89 -2.57 1.74
C ASP A 153 -5.10 -2.11 0.92
N MET A 154 -5.47 -2.92 -0.05
CA MET A 154 -6.63 -2.65 -0.90
C MET A 154 -7.95 -2.69 -0.13
N GLY A 155 -8.05 -3.46 0.96
CA GLY A 155 -9.26 -3.53 1.80
C GLY A 155 -9.56 -2.18 2.45
N THR A 156 -8.57 -1.61 3.13
CA THR A 156 -8.65 -0.30 3.77
C THR A 156 -8.88 0.83 2.76
N LEU A 157 -8.27 0.74 1.57
CA LEU A 157 -8.52 1.70 0.49
C LEU A 157 -9.96 1.70 -0.02
N VAL A 158 -10.52 0.51 -0.28
CA VAL A 158 -11.89 0.40 -0.80
C VAL A 158 -12.89 0.91 0.22
N ALA A 159 -12.73 0.55 1.50
CA ALA A 159 -13.59 1.03 2.58
C ALA A 159 -13.63 2.57 2.71
N GLY A 160 -12.50 3.24 2.48
CA GLY A 160 -12.40 4.71 2.53
C GLY A 160 -12.98 5.45 1.32
N THR A 161 -13.42 4.74 0.28
CA THR A 161 -13.86 5.36 -0.99
C THR A 161 -15.38 5.42 -1.18
N LYS A 162 -16.19 4.88 -0.25
CA LYS A 162 -17.65 4.75 -0.46
C LYS A 162 -18.46 6.07 -0.39
N TYR A 163 -17.90 7.19 0.10
CA TYR A 163 -18.61 8.47 0.13
C TYR A 163 -17.66 9.67 0.00
N ARG A 164 -17.40 10.12 -1.23
CA ARG A 164 -17.13 11.53 -1.57
C ARG A 164 -17.54 11.79 -3.01
#